data_AF-A0A369JYQ4-F1
#
_entry.id   AF-A0A369JYQ4-F1
#
_cell.length_a   1.000
_cell.length_b   1.000
_cell.length_c   1.000
_cell.angle_alpha   90.00
_cell.angle_beta   90.00
_cell.angle_gamma   90.00
#
_symmetry.space_group_name_H-M   'P 1'
#
loop_
_entity.id
_entity.type
_entity.pdbx_description
1 polymer ?
#
loop_
_entity_poly.entity_id
_entity_poly.type
_entity_poly.pdbx_seq_one_letter_code
_entity_poly.pdbx_strand_id
1 'polypeptide(L)'
;MPSNTLPPIAQAYKQCQNCFRAGIPLKNCSGCKRSHYCSVECQKADWPAHKRRCRVNQQTDTQMQMKDSMAKKQGSPTPEGTLKFVDQQAIVKKWLQMYKPMLHAAVTDGLTLRETPERCQTHVLVIHLQPAPNLAASKSKKEAARSIACSFLLDRAFVTPLEEAITHYPQLKSVVADITEKGKPIRDAGGLGFALLITMVPSWDTMQITPCGFPRPLVRPSDPLWAASLDFH
;
A
#
# COMPACT_ATOMS: atom_id res chain seq x y z
N MET A 1 4.48 20.78 17.24
CA MET A 1 4.24 19.33 17.08
C MET A 1 3.84 19.09 15.63
N PRO A 2 4.63 18.44 14.75
CA PRO A 2 4.16 18.21 13.39
C PRO A 2 3.02 17.19 13.46
N SER A 3 1.83 17.58 12.99
CA SER A 3 0.65 16.74 13.04
C SER A 3 0.87 15.48 12.21
N ASN A 4 0.56 14.33 12.80
CA ASN A 4 0.61 13.00 12.16
C ASN A 4 -0.52 12.82 11.11
N THR A 5 -0.97 13.92 10.53
CA THR A 5 -2.05 14.01 9.54
C THR A 5 -1.45 13.75 8.17
N LEU A 6 -2.01 12.76 7.49
CA LEU A 6 -1.68 12.48 6.10
C LEU A 6 -2.02 13.71 5.23
N PRO A 7 -1.30 13.93 4.11
CA PRO A 7 -1.68 14.95 3.14
C PRO A 7 -3.16 14.78 2.70
N PRO A 8 -3.89 15.85 2.38
CA PRO A 8 -5.31 15.78 1.98
C PRO A 8 -5.59 14.75 0.87
N ILE A 9 -4.68 14.66 -0.10
CA ILE A 9 -4.71 13.66 -1.18
C ILE A 9 -4.63 12.23 -0.64
N ALA A 10 -3.74 11.93 0.30
CA ALA A 10 -3.66 10.60 0.92
C ALA A 10 -4.84 10.29 1.86
N GLN A 11 -5.41 11.32 2.48
CA GLN A 11 -6.60 11.18 3.33
C GLN A 11 -7.86 10.85 2.49
N ALA A 12 -7.98 11.39 1.28
CA ALA A 12 -9.07 11.09 0.35
C ALA A 12 -9.11 9.62 -0.10
N TYR A 13 -7.97 8.90 -0.06
CA TYR A 13 -7.85 7.50 -0.49
C TYR A 13 -7.87 6.48 0.65
N LYS A 14 -8.05 6.95 1.89
CA LYS A 14 -8.48 6.07 2.98
C LYS A 14 -9.92 5.66 2.71
N GLN A 15 -10.16 4.36 2.69
CA GLN A 15 -11.48 3.80 2.39
C GLN A 15 -11.90 2.79 3.45
N CYS A 16 -13.19 2.75 3.79
CA CYS A 16 -13.73 1.75 4.70
C CYS A 16 -13.30 0.33 4.28
N GLN A 17 -12.81 -0.48 5.22
CA GLN A 17 -12.34 -1.84 4.92
C GLN A 17 -13.48 -2.81 4.59
N ASN A 18 -14.73 -2.43 4.87
CA ASN A 18 -15.91 -3.23 4.54
C ASN A 18 -16.61 -2.75 3.25
N CYS A 19 -17.00 -1.48 3.18
CA CYS A 19 -17.80 -0.94 2.08
C CYS A 19 -17.01 -0.10 1.07
N PHE A 20 -15.69 0.05 1.26
CA PHE A 20 -14.77 0.73 0.35
C PHE A 20 -15.09 2.20 0.02
N ARG A 21 -16.04 2.82 0.74
CA ARG A 21 -16.28 4.26 0.65
C ARG A 21 -15.06 5.03 1.15
N ALA A 22 -14.58 5.95 0.32
CA ALA A 22 -13.48 6.86 0.59
C ALA A 22 -14.00 8.30 0.72
N GLY A 23 -13.13 9.23 1.12
CA GLY A 23 -13.51 10.65 1.30
C GLY A 23 -14.50 10.94 2.42
N ILE A 24 -14.80 9.96 3.28
CA ILE A 24 -15.68 10.09 4.45
C ILE A 24 -14.89 9.90 5.74
N PRO A 25 -15.38 10.40 6.90
CA PRO A 25 -14.75 10.11 8.18
C PRO A 25 -14.69 8.60 8.46
N LEU A 26 -13.50 8.11 8.81
CA LEU A 26 -13.27 6.71 9.15
C LEU A 26 -12.75 6.58 10.58
N LYS A 27 -13.25 5.58 11.29
CA LYS A 27 -12.84 5.21 12.64
C LYS A 27 -11.88 4.04 12.56
N ASN A 28 -10.73 4.15 13.21
CA ASN A 28 -9.80 3.03 13.31
C ASN A 28 -10.39 1.95 14.22
N CYS A 29 -10.10 0.68 13.91
CA CYS A 29 -10.34 -0.42 14.83
C CYS A 29 -9.64 -0.14 16.16
N SER A 30 -10.38 -0.16 17.27
CA SER A 30 -9.85 0.09 18.62
C SER A 30 -8.77 -0.93 19.03
N GLY A 31 -8.91 -2.19 18.57
CA GLY A 31 -7.96 -3.26 18.86
C GLY A 31 -6.63 -3.09 18.13
N CYS A 32 -6.63 -3.20 16.80
CA CYS A 32 -5.38 -3.21 16.03
C CYS A 32 -4.92 -1.84 15.51
N LYS A 33 -5.78 -0.80 15.54
CA LYS A 33 -5.51 0.55 15.01
C LYS A 33 -5.03 0.63 13.55
N ARG A 34 -5.15 -0.47 12.78
CA ARG A 34 -4.64 -0.62 11.41
C ARG A 34 -5.75 -0.72 10.35
N SER A 35 -6.91 -1.27 10.70
CA SER A 35 -8.12 -1.24 9.86
C SER A 35 -8.99 -0.05 10.23
N HIS A 36 -9.77 0.44 9.28
CA HIS A 36 -10.61 1.63 9.47
C HIS A 36 -11.98 1.46 8.79
N TYR A 37 -13.03 1.94 9.45
CA TYR A 37 -14.42 1.70 9.08
C TYR A 37 -15.21 3.00 9.16
N CYS A 38 -16.17 3.20 8.24
CA CYS A 38 -17.05 4.36 8.30
C CYS A 38 -18.07 4.28 9.45
N SER A 39 -18.39 3.08 9.92
CA SER A 39 -19.38 2.86 10.95
C SER A 39 -19.13 1.55 11.71
N VAL A 40 -19.81 1.37 12.85
CA VAL A 40 -19.69 0.15 13.67
C VAL A 40 -20.30 -1.05 12.94
N GLU A 41 -21.33 -0.83 12.13
CA GLU A 41 -21.99 -1.86 11.31
C GLU A 41 -21.00 -2.41 10.27
N CYS A 42 -20.25 -1.52 9.60
CA CYS A 42 -19.19 -1.92 8.69
C CYS A 42 -18.07 -2.69 9.38
N GLN A 43 -17.70 -2.33 10.62
CA GLN A 43 -16.72 -3.09 11.38
C GLN A 43 -17.25 -4.49 11.75
N LYS A 44 -18.52 -4.60 12.16
CA LYS A 44 -19.15 -5.88 12.51
C LYS A 44 -19.27 -6.80 11.30
N ALA A 45 -19.64 -6.26 10.14
CA ALA A 45 -19.75 -7.01 8.89
C ALA A 45 -18.40 -7.58 8.44
N ASP A 46 -17.31 -6.80 8.54
CA ASP A 46 -15.95 -7.28 8.22
C ASP A 46 -15.34 -8.15 9.34
N TRP A 47 -15.95 -8.22 10.53
CA TRP A 47 -15.35 -8.89 11.70
C TRP A 47 -14.94 -10.35 11.46
N PRO A 48 -15.73 -11.21 10.79
CA PRO A 48 -15.32 -12.59 10.51
C PRO A 48 -13.98 -12.66 9.74
N ALA A 49 -13.78 -11.80 8.75
CA ALA A 49 -12.56 -11.74 7.95
C ALA A 49 -11.43 -10.92 8.60
N HIS A 50 -11.77 -9.97 9.46
CA HIS A 50 -10.83 -9.08 10.15
C HIS A 50 -10.24 -9.72 11.41
N LYS A 51 -11.02 -10.50 12.18
CA LYS A 51 -10.67 -11.00 13.53
C LYS A 51 -9.27 -11.61 13.60
N ARG A 52 -8.94 -12.50 12.66
CA ARG A 52 -7.60 -13.13 12.59
C ARG A 52 -6.50 -12.09 12.40
N ARG A 53 -6.67 -11.20 11.42
CA ARG A 53 -5.72 -10.11 11.12
C ARG A 53 -5.61 -9.12 12.28
N CYS A 54 -6.71 -8.83 12.96
CA CYS A 54 -6.75 -7.97 14.15
C CYS A 54 -5.87 -8.54 15.28
N ARG A 55 -6.00 -9.84 15.56
CA ARG A 55 -5.19 -10.52 16.59
C ARG A 55 -3.70 -10.53 16.25
N VAL A 56 -3.35 -10.85 15.00
CA VAL A 56 -1.94 -10.84 14.55
C VAL A 56 -1.35 -9.44 14.68
N ASN A 57 -2.09 -8.42 14.26
CA ASN A 57 -1.64 -7.03 14.38
C ASN A 57 -1.42 -6.60 15.84
N GLN A 58 -2.33 -6.98 16.75
CA GLN A 58 -2.18 -6.70 18.18
C GLN A 58 -0.96 -7.39 18.77
N GLN A 59 -0.75 -8.68 18.45
CA GLN A 59 0.43 -9.42 18.91
C GLN A 59 1.73 -8.82 18.39
N THR A 60 1.74 -8.36 17.13
CA THR A 60 2.90 -7.67 16.55
C THR A 60 3.20 -6.38 17.33
N ASP A 61 2.17 -5.60 17.65
CA ASP A 61 2.34 -4.36 18.41
C ASP A 61 2.85 -4.63 19.84
N THR A 62 2.34 -5.67 20.52
CA THR A 62 2.81 -6.08 21.86
C THR A 62 4.26 -6.58 21.82
N GLN A 63 4.60 -7.41 20.82
CA GLN A 63 5.95 -7.95 20.66
C GLN A 63 6.96 -6.85 20.31
N MET A 64 6.55 -5.85 19.54
CA MET A 64 7.34 -4.65 19.26
C MET A 64 7.60 -3.84 20.54
N GLN A 65 6.58 -3.65 21.39
CA GLN A 65 6.75 -2.96 22.67
C GLN A 65 7.70 -3.69 23.63
N MET A 66 7.63 -5.02 23.69
CA MET A 66 8.53 -5.83 24.52
C MET A 66 9.98 -5.79 24.02
N LYS A 67 10.19 -5.87 22.69
CA LYS A 67 11.53 -5.78 22.09
C LYS A 67 12.15 -4.39 22.25
N ASP A 68 11.37 -3.31 22.14
CA ASP A 68 11.85 -1.95 22.43
C ASP A 68 12.24 -1.76 23.90
N SER A 69 11.52 -2.42 24.81
CA SER A 69 11.81 -2.39 26.26
C SER A 69 13.09 -3.15 26.61
N MET A 70 13.37 -4.28 25.93
CA MET A 70 14.59 -5.06 26.09
C MET A 70 15.81 -4.41 25.42
N ALA A 71 15.64 -3.82 24.22
CA ALA A 71 16.70 -3.09 23.51
C ALA A 71 17.14 -1.81 24.24
N LYS A 72 16.29 -1.25 25.13
CA LYS A 72 16.68 -0.17 26.04
C LYS A 72 17.52 -0.63 27.23
N LYS A 73 17.47 -1.91 27.61
CA LYS A 73 18.21 -2.47 28.75
C LYS A 73 19.54 -3.11 28.37
N GLN A 74 19.70 -3.56 27.13
CA GLN A 74 20.97 -4.08 26.61
C GLN A 74 21.42 -3.16 25.47
N GLY A 75 22.34 -2.25 25.78
CA GLY A 75 23.04 -1.45 24.77
C GLY A 75 23.85 -2.36 23.85
N SER A 76 23.21 -2.88 22.81
CA SER A 76 23.89 -3.54 21.70
C SER A 76 24.12 -2.49 20.61
N PRO A 77 25.36 -2.34 20.11
CA PRO A 77 25.64 -1.38 19.06
C PRO A 77 25.03 -1.91 17.76
N THR A 78 23.89 -1.35 17.35
CA THR A 78 23.56 -1.30 15.93
C THR A 78 24.74 -0.68 15.19
N PRO A 79 25.16 -1.19 14.02
CA PRO A 79 26.20 -0.58 13.22
C PRO A 79 25.93 0.92 13.14
N GLU A 80 26.91 1.69 13.61
CA GLU A 80 26.77 3.12 13.85
C GLU A 80 26.33 3.80 12.55
N GLY A 81 25.11 4.35 12.53
CA GLY A 81 24.56 5.06 11.37
C GLY A 81 23.53 4.34 10.50
N THR A 82 23.06 3.13 10.81
CA THR A 82 22.00 2.46 10.01
C THR A 82 20.65 2.40 10.74
N LEU A 83 19.56 2.72 10.02
CA LEU A 83 18.18 2.60 10.53
C LEU A 83 17.84 1.13 10.86
N LYS A 84 17.15 0.91 11.98
CA LYS A 84 16.67 -0.43 12.37
C LYS A 84 15.67 -0.97 11.35
N PHE A 85 15.65 -2.29 11.13
CA PHE A 85 14.70 -2.97 10.24
C PHE A 85 13.22 -2.58 10.49
N VAL A 86 12.82 -2.46 11.76
CA VAL A 86 11.45 -2.04 12.14
C VAL A 86 11.15 -0.61 11.67
N ASP A 87 12.14 0.27 11.69
CA ASP A 87 11.99 1.64 11.21
C ASP A 87 11.97 1.70 9.68
N GLN A 88 12.82 0.92 9.01
CA GLN A 88 12.81 0.76 7.54
C GLN A 88 11.42 0.35 7.04
N GLN A 89 10.83 -0.72 7.60
CA GLN A 89 9.47 -1.16 7.25
C GLN A 89 8.42 -0.07 7.52
N ALA A 90 8.52 0.65 8.65
CA ALA A 90 7.59 1.72 8.98
C ALA A 90 7.69 2.89 7.99
N ILE A 91 8.89 3.20 7.50
CA ILE A 91 9.15 4.26 6.52
C ILE A 91 8.59 3.86 5.16
N VAL A 92 8.90 2.66 4.64
CA VAL A 92 8.34 2.14 3.38
C VAL A 92 6.80 2.18 3.42
N LYS A 93 6.21 1.68 4.50
CA LYS A 93 4.75 1.69 4.67
C LYS A 93 4.18 3.11 4.66
N LYS A 94 4.80 4.06 5.37
CA LYS A 94 4.34 5.46 5.39
C LYS A 94 4.46 6.12 4.02
N TRP A 95 5.56 5.88 3.31
CA TRP A 95 5.77 6.38 1.96
C TRP A 95 4.70 5.86 1.00
N LEU A 96 4.45 4.54 1.01
CA LEU A 96 3.41 3.93 0.18
C LEU A 96 2.01 4.47 0.50
N GLN A 97 1.72 4.78 1.77
CA GLN A 97 0.45 5.42 2.13
C GLN A 97 0.36 6.86 1.64
N MET A 98 1.47 7.62 1.68
CA MET A 98 1.53 8.99 1.18
C MET A 98 1.31 9.05 -0.33
N TYR A 99 1.94 8.14 -1.08
CA TYR A 99 1.93 8.11 -2.54
C TYR A 99 0.88 7.18 -3.16
N LYS A 100 0.03 6.57 -2.32
CA LYS A 100 -1.03 5.63 -2.76
C LYS A 100 -1.82 6.11 -3.99
N PRO A 101 -2.21 7.39 -4.12
CA PRO A 101 -2.98 7.86 -5.28
C PRO A 101 -2.19 7.77 -6.59
N MET A 102 -0.96 8.26 -6.58
CA MET A 102 -0.06 8.19 -7.73
C MET A 102 0.29 6.74 -8.07
N LEU A 103 0.52 5.90 -7.07
CA LEU A 103 0.79 4.47 -7.27
C LEU A 103 -0.43 3.73 -7.84
N HIS A 104 -1.64 4.10 -7.44
CA HIS A 104 -2.87 3.51 -7.97
C HIS A 104 -3.08 3.92 -9.45
N ALA A 105 -2.80 5.17 -9.80
CA ALA A 105 -2.77 5.62 -11.19
C ALA A 105 -1.70 4.86 -12.00
N ALA A 106 -0.48 4.74 -11.47
CA ALA A 106 0.60 3.99 -12.12
C ALA A 106 0.24 2.52 -12.36
N VAL A 107 -0.46 1.87 -11.42
CA VAL A 107 -1.00 0.51 -11.62
C VAL A 107 -2.06 0.48 -12.72
N THR A 108 -2.96 1.47 -12.72
CA THR A 108 -4.03 1.57 -13.72
C THR A 108 -3.47 1.67 -15.14
N ASP A 109 -2.51 2.57 -15.32
CA ASP A 109 -1.93 2.88 -16.63
C ASP A 109 -0.89 1.84 -17.03
N GLY A 110 -0.02 1.43 -16.11
CA GLY A 110 1.02 0.44 -16.37
C GLY A 110 0.45 -0.93 -16.75
N LEU A 111 -0.65 -1.35 -16.12
CA LEU A 111 -1.35 -2.58 -16.50
C LEU A 111 -2.39 -2.37 -17.61
N THR A 112 -2.50 -1.16 -18.18
CA THR A 112 -3.45 -0.80 -19.25
C THR A 112 -4.87 -1.26 -18.94
N LEU A 113 -5.35 -1.02 -17.71
CA LEU A 113 -6.60 -1.62 -17.22
C LEU A 113 -7.86 -1.03 -17.85
N ARG A 114 -7.75 0.10 -18.56
CA ARG A 114 -8.87 0.71 -19.31
C ARG A 114 -9.10 -0.02 -20.63
N GLU A 115 -8.04 -0.54 -21.23
CA GLU A 115 -8.04 -1.25 -22.51
C GLU A 115 -8.14 -2.77 -22.31
N THR A 116 -7.50 -3.30 -21.27
CA THR A 116 -7.41 -4.73 -20.99
C THR A 116 -7.64 -5.01 -19.50
N PRO A 117 -8.90 -4.91 -19.03
CA PRO A 117 -9.21 -4.98 -17.60
C PRO A 117 -8.80 -6.29 -16.94
N GLU A 118 -8.72 -7.39 -17.68
CA GLU A 118 -8.32 -8.72 -17.21
C GLU A 118 -6.87 -8.76 -16.70
N ARG A 119 -6.05 -7.77 -17.09
CA ARG A 119 -4.67 -7.63 -16.60
C ARG A 119 -4.59 -7.40 -15.09
N CYS A 120 -5.68 -7.00 -14.44
CA CYS A 120 -5.73 -6.93 -12.98
C CYS A 120 -5.54 -8.31 -12.30
N GLN A 121 -5.83 -9.40 -13.00
CA GLN A 121 -5.74 -10.78 -12.49
C GLN A 121 -4.55 -11.57 -13.04
N THR A 122 -3.89 -11.09 -14.09
CA THR A 122 -2.83 -11.83 -14.79
C THR A 122 -1.47 -11.18 -14.70
N HIS A 123 -1.41 -9.87 -14.42
CA HIS A 123 -0.17 -9.10 -14.40
C HIS A 123 -0.02 -8.32 -13.10
N VAL A 124 1.21 -7.92 -12.80
CA VAL A 124 1.57 -7.13 -11.62
C VAL A 124 2.54 -6.03 -12.02
N LEU A 125 2.33 -4.82 -11.49
CA LEU A 125 3.31 -3.74 -11.59
C LEU A 125 4.34 -3.92 -10.49
N VAL A 126 5.62 -3.92 -10.84
CA VAL A 126 6.74 -4.00 -9.90
C VAL A 126 7.52 -2.71 -9.95
N ILE A 127 7.77 -2.12 -8.78
CA ILE A 127 8.64 -0.95 -8.63
C ILE A 127 9.80 -1.29 -7.71
N HIS A 128 11.00 -0.91 -8.12
CA HIS A 128 12.21 -0.96 -7.30
C HIS A 128 12.53 0.45 -6.84
N LEU A 129 12.69 0.58 -5.53
CA LEU A 129 13.01 1.83 -4.87
C LEU A 129 14.40 1.72 -4.24
N GLN A 130 15.13 2.82 -4.27
CA GLN A 130 16.37 2.99 -3.53
C GLN A 130 16.18 4.06 -2.45
N PRO A 131 16.70 3.87 -1.22
CA PRO A 131 16.71 4.92 -0.22
C PRO A 131 17.42 6.16 -0.77
N ALA A 132 16.76 7.30 -0.73
CA ALA A 132 17.37 8.55 -1.18
C ALA A 132 18.52 8.96 -0.23
N PRO A 133 19.53 9.73 -0.69
CA PRO A 133 20.72 10.04 0.12
C PRO A 133 20.41 10.66 1.49
N ASN A 134 19.40 11.53 1.54
CA ASN A 134 18.87 12.14 2.76
C ASN A 134 18.30 11.12 3.77
N LEU A 135 17.72 10.03 3.29
CA LEU A 135 17.23 8.95 4.14
C LEU A 135 18.35 8.01 4.56
N ALA A 136 19.27 7.70 3.65
CA ALA A 136 20.46 6.89 3.94
C ALA A 136 21.34 7.54 5.01
N ALA A 137 21.43 8.87 5.02
CA ALA A 137 22.14 9.64 6.04
C ALA A 137 21.39 9.75 7.38
N SER A 138 20.12 9.32 7.45
CA SER A 138 19.29 9.49 8.64
C SER A 138 19.64 8.47 9.72
N LYS A 139 19.90 8.95 10.94
CA LYS A 139 20.31 8.10 12.08
C LYS A 139 19.14 7.72 12.98
N SER A 140 17.97 8.35 12.80
CA SER A 140 16.79 8.08 13.62
C SER A 140 15.49 8.13 12.83
N LYS A 141 14.48 7.38 13.30
CA LYS A 141 13.11 7.44 12.78
C LYS A 141 12.54 8.86 12.72
N LYS A 142 12.90 9.72 13.69
CA LYS A 142 12.39 11.10 13.78
C LYS A 142 12.95 11.98 12.68
N GLU A 143 14.21 11.79 12.30
CA GLU A 143 14.84 12.46 11.16
C GLU A 143 14.26 11.95 9.84
N ALA A 144 14.20 10.62 9.66
CA ALA A 144 13.64 10.00 8.47
C ALA A 144 12.18 10.45 8.21
N ALA A 145 11.38 10.56 9.27
CA ALA A 145 9.99 10.98 9.16
C ALA A 145 9.80 12.42 8.64
N ARG A 146 10.78 13.31 8.80
CA ARG A 146 10.71 14.69 8.28
C ARG A 146 10.81 14.75 6.77
N SER A 147 11.46 13.75 6.17
CA SER A 147 11.73 13.67 4.74
C SER A 147 11.01 12.48 4.11
N ILE A 148 9.85 12.10 4.67
CA ILE A 148 9.11 10.94 4.19
C ILE A 148 8.74 11.08 2.71
N ALA A 149 8.43 12.28 2.22
CA ALA A 149 8.11 12.51 0.81
C ALA A 149 9.29 12.14 -0.10
N CYS A 150 10.49 12.60 0.24
CA CYS A 150 11.72 12.39 -0.53
C CYS A 150 12.54 11.22 0.00
N SER A 151 11.90 10.16 0.53
CA SER A 151 12.59 9.03 1.16
C SER A 151 13.16 8.03 0.16
N PHE A 152 12.59 7.97 -1.04
CA PHE A 152 12.99 6.97 -2.03
C PHE A 152 13.12 7.60 -3.41
N LEU A 153 14.07 7.08 -4.16
CA LEU A 153 14.22 7.28 -5.60
C LEU A 153 13.67 6.05 -6.31
N LEU A 154 13.02 6.25 -7.46
CA LEU A 154 12.60 5.16 -8.32
C LEU A 154 13.82 4.68 -9.12
N ASP A 155 14.22 3.43 -8.92
CA ASP A 155 15.31 2.79 -9.66
C ASP A 155 14.78 2.21 -10.98
N ARG A 156 13.70 1.44 -10.90
CA ARG A 156 13.00 0.91 -12.09
C ARG A 156 11.55 0.57 -11.80
N ALA A 157 10.73 0.57 -12.85
CA ALA A 157 9.35 0.10 -12.83
C ALA A 157 9.09 -0.76 -14.06
N PHE A 158 8.44 -1.91 -13.89
CA PHE A 158 8.13 -2.82 -14.98
C PHE A 158 6.90 -3.67 -14.66
N VAL A 159 6.25 -4.18 -15.70
CA VAL A 159 5.12 -5.09 -15.60
C VAL A 159 5.59 -6.51 -15.92
N THR A 160 5.12 -7.48 -15.15
CA THR A 160 5.40 -8.91 -15.38
C THR A 160 4.13 -9.73 -15.12
N PRO A 161 3.94 -10.86 -15.82
CA PRO A 161 2.91 -11.83 -15.48
C PRO A 161 3.02 -12.30 -14.03
N LEU A 162 1.87 -12.54 -13.38
CA LEU A 162 1.83 -13.01 -12.00
C LEU A 162 2.51 -14.38 -11.82
N GLU A 163 2.43 -15.25 -12.82
CA GLU A 163 3.07 -16.57 -12.80
C GLU A 163 4.60 -16.46 -12.78
N GLU A 164 5.15 -15.52 -13.56
CA GLU A 164 6.59 -15.23 -13.57
C GLU A 164 7.01 -14.63 -12.22
N ALA A 165 6.24 -13.68 -11.67
CA ALA A 165 6.52 -13.12 -10.35
C ALA A 165 6.45 -14.18 -9.24
N ILE A 166 5.50 -15.11 -9.28
CA ILE A 166 5.36 -16.23 -8.32
C ILE A 166 6.52 -17.21 -8.46
N THR A 167 7.02 -17.44 -9.68
CA THR A 167 8.18 -18.30 -9.92
C THR A 167 9.44 -17.72 -9.25
N HIS A 168 9.64 -16.41 -9.36
CA HIS A 168 10.75 -15.71 -8.71
C HIS A 168 10.55 -15.58 -7.19
N TYR A 169 9.30 -15.43 -6.73
CA TYR A 169 8.96 -15.22 -5.33
C TYR A 169 7.82 -16.17 -4.90
N PRO A 170 8.12 -17.43 -4.57
CA PRO A 170 7.11 -18.45 -4.26
C PRO A 170 6.16 -18.08 -3.12
N GLN A 171 6.61 -17.25 -2.18
CA GLN A 171 5.81 -16.70 -1.09
C GLN A 171 4.62 -15.86 -1.55
N LEU A 172 4.63 -15.36 -2.79
CA LEU A 172 3.52 -14.60 -3.37
C LEU A 172 2.29 -15.47 -3.62
N LYS A 173 2.46 -16.78 -3.84
CA LYS A 173 1.38 -17.68 -4.27
C LYS A 173 0.16 -17.63 -3.33
N SER A 174 0.39 -17.75 -2.03
CA SER A 174 -0.69 -17.71 -1.03
C SER A 174 -1.29 -16.32 -0.89
N VAL A 175 -0.48 -15.27 -0.98
CA VAL A 175 -0.93 -13.87 -0.87
C VAL A 175 -1.80 -13.49 -2.06
N VAL A 176 -1.40 -13.87 -3.28
CA VAL A 176 -2.16 -13.64 -4.50
C VAL A 176 -3.49 -14.38 -4.44
N ALA A 177 -3.49 -15.66 -4.04
CA ALA A 177 -4.73 -16.44 -3.87
C ALA A 177 -5.72 -15.76 -2.90
N ASP A 178 -5.23 -15.31 -1.74
CA ASP A 178 -6.01 -14.59 -0.73
C ASP A 178 -6.62 -13.27 -1.28
N ILE A 179 -5.89 -12.56 -2.16
CA ILE A 179 -6.35 -11.30 -2.75
C ILE A 179 -7.36 -11.57 -3.87
N THR A 180 -7.10 -12.57 -4.70
CA THR A 180 -8.00 -13.00 -5.78
C THR A 180 -9.37 -13.40 -5.23
N GLU A 181 -9.39 -14.15 -4.12
CA GLU A 181 -10.62 -14.56 -3.44
C GLU A 181 -11.37 -13.35 -2.87
N LYS A 182 -10.66 -12.43 -2.18
CA LYS A 182 -11.27 -11.19 -1.67
C LYS A 182 -11.81 -10.29 -2.79
N GLY A 183 -11.26 -10.40 -3.99
CA GLY A 183 -11.73 -9.64 -5.16
C GLY A 183 -13.00 -10.21 -5.80
N LYS A 184 -13.38 -11.46 -5.49
CA LYS A 184 -14.51 -12.13 -6.14
C LYS A 184 -15.83 -11.38 -5.97
N PRO A 185 -16.26 -10.95 -4.76
CA PRO A 185 -17.51 -10.19 -4.62
C PRO A 185 -17.51 -8.86 -5.37
N ILE A 186 -16.33 -8.25 -5.56
CA ILE A 186 -16.20 -7.00 -6.32
C ILE A 186 -16.41 -7.26 -7.81
N ARG A 187 -15.85 -8.36 -8.33
CA ARG A 187 -16.03 -8.76 -9.73
C ARG A 187 -17.46 -9.19 -10.01
N ASP A 188 -18.07 -9.94 -9.10
CA ASP A 188 -19.48 -10.35 -9.20
C ASP A 188 -20.42 -9.15 -9.22
N ALA A 189 -20.04 -8.02 -8.59
CA ALA A 189 -20.75 -6.75 -8.62
C ALA A 189 -20.41 -5.86 -9.84
N GLY A 190 -19.63 -6.36 -10.81
CA GLY A 190 -19.24 -5.65 -12.02
C GLY A 190 -17.98 -4.79 -11.91
N GLY A 191 -17.26 -4.81 -10.78
CA GLY A 191 -15.95 -4.17 -10.64
C GLY A 191 -14.81 -5.02 -11.22
N LEU A 192 -13.58 -4.49 -11.24
CA LEU A 192 -12.42 -5.27 -11.71
C LEU A 192 -11.79 -6.14 -10.61
N GLY A 193 -12.09 -5.87 -9.34
CA GLY A 193 -11.46 -6.54 -8.20
C GLY A 193 -10.21 -5.81 -7.73
N PHE A 194 -9.07 -6.52 -7.68
CA PHE A 194 -7.79 -5.96 -7.24
C PHE A 194 -6.73 -6.14 -8.32
N ALA A 195 -5.99 -5.09 -8.63
CA ALA A 195 -4.71 -5.19 -9.30
C ALA A 195 -3.57 -5.09 -8.29
N LEU A 196 -2.39 -5.63 -8.63
CA LEU A 196 -1.28 -5.74 -7.68
C LEU A 196 -0.14 -4.79 -8.03
N LEU A 197 0.43 -4.21 -6.98
CA LEU A 197 1.72 -3.52 -6.99
C LEU A 197 2.68 -4.25 -6.04
N ILE A 198 3.86 -4.61 -6.53
CA ILE A 198 4.98 -5.06 -5.70
C ILE A 198 5.98 -3.91 -5.59
N THR A 199 6.25 -3.48 -4.36
CA THR A 199 7.29 -2.51 -4.06
C THR A 199 8.48 -3.22 -3.44
N MET A 200 9.64 -3.10 -4.05
CA MET A 200 10.89 -3.65 -3.57
C MET A 200 11.85 -2.54 -3.15
N VAL A 201 12.52 -2.73 -2.03
CA VAL A 201 13.70 -1.96 -1.62
C VAL A 201 14.84 -2.96 -1.41
N PRO A 202 15.58 -3.35 -2.47
CA PRO A 202 16.55 -4.43 -2.40
C PRO A 202 17.64 -4.22 -1.34
N SER A 203 18.10 -2.98 -1.17
CA SER A 203 19.10 -2.62 -0.15
C SER A 203 18.64 -2.86 1.29
N TRP A 204 17.32 -2.98 1.51
CA TRP A 204 16.69 -3.21 2.81
C TRP A 204 16.00 -4.58 2.89
N ASP A 205 16.20 -5.45 1.89
CA ASP A 205 15.52 -6.74 1.76
C ASP A 205 14.01 -6.66 2.04
N THR A 206 13.39 -5.56 1.57
CA THR A 206 12.00 -5.24 1.88
C THR A 206 11.16 -5.42 0.64
N MET A 207 10.14 -6.28 0.73
CA MET A 207 9.11 -6.46 -0.28
C MET A 207 7.74 -6.16 0.33
N GLN A 208 6.99 -5.24 -0.29
CA GLN A 208 5.63 -4.92 0.12
C GLN A 208 4.66 -5.07 -1.06
N ILE A 209 3.61 -5.86 -0.84
CA ILE A 209 2.53 -6.07 -1.81
C ILE A 209 1.38 -5.14 -1.47
N THR A 210 0.93 -4.36 -2.45
CA THR A 210 -0.15 -3.39 -2.31
C THR A 210 -1.29 -3.76 -3.26
N PRO A 211 -2.43 -4.25 -2.74
CA PRO A 211 -3.63 -4.44 -3.54
C PRO A 211 -4.28 -3.08 -3.86
N CYS A 212 -4.46 -2.81 -5.13
CA CYS A 212 -5.17 -1.65 -5.67
C CYS A 212 -6.59 -2.07 -6.03
N GLY A 213 -7.58 -1.63 -5.25
CA GLY A 213 -8.98 -1.99 -5.47
C GLY A 213 -9.66 -1.16 -6.55
N PHE A 214 -10.52 -1.81 -7.33
CA PHE A 214 -11.30 -1.24 -8.43
C PHE A 214 -12.76 -1.70 -8.29
N PRO A 215 -13.56 -1.01 -7.46
CA PRO A 215 -14.94 -1.42 -7.16
C PRO A 215 -15.92 -1.18 -8.32
N ARG A 216 -15.48 -0.53 -9.39
CA ARG A 216 -16.27 -0.21 -10.58
C ARG A 216 -15.44 -0.50 -11.82
N PRO A 217 -16.08 -0.72 -12.99
CA PRO A 217 -15.37 -0.73 -14.26
C PRO A 217 -14.60 0.57 -14.46
N LEU A 218 -13.43 0.46 -15.08
CA LEU A 218 -12.73 1.63 -15.57
C LEU A 218 -13.34 2.02 -16.91
N VAL A 219 -13.96 3.19 -16.96
CA VAL A 219 -14.50 3.74 -18.21
C VAL A 219 -13.39 4.57 -18.87
N ARG A 220 -13.27 4.49 -20.20
CA ARG A 220 -12.49 5.49 -20.92
C ARG A 220 -13.15 6.85 -20.71
N PRO A 221 -12.41 7.92 -20.42
CA PRO A 221 -12.96 9.26 -20.58
C PRO A 221 -13.42 9.38 -22.04
N SER A 222 -14.72 9.38 -22.29
CA SER A 222 -15.25 9.91 -23.54
C SER A 222 -15.24 11.42 -23.36
N ASP A 223 -14.35 12.10 -24.06
CA ASP A 223 -14.50 13.55 -24.23
C ASP A 223 -15.39 13.75 -25.47
N PRO A 224 -16.71 13.94 -25.34
CA PRO A 224 -17.57 14.16 -26.50
C PRO A 224 -17.23 15.45 -27.26
N LEU A 225 -16.36 16.30 -26.71
CA LEU A 225 -15.94 17.59 -27.27
C LEU A 225 -14.46 17.57 -27.74
N TRP A 226 -13.83 16.39 -27.84
CA TRP A 226 -12.42 16.28 -28.25
C TRP A 226 -12.17 16.94 -29.62
N ALA A 227 -13.13 16.81 -30.54
CA ALA A 227 -13.07 17.41 -31.86
C ALA A 227 -13.13 18.95 -31.80
N ALA A 228 -14.01 19.52 -30.96
CA ALA A 228 -14.14 20.97 -30.79
C ALA A 228 -12.91 21.60 -30.09
N SER A 229 -12.11 20.80 -29.40
CA SER A 229 -10.87 21.25 -28.76
C SER A 229 -9.68 21.32 -29.72
N LEU A 230 -9.80 20.80 -30.94
CA LEU A 230 -8.77 20.86 -31.98
C LEU A 230 -8.95 22.07 -32.93
N ASP A 231 -10.12 22.72 -32.91
CA ASP A 231 -10.47 23.83 -33.82
C ASP A 231 -9.97 25.21 -33.35
N PHE A 232 -9.09 25.28 -32.35
CA PHE A 232 -8.39 26.52 -32.01
C PHE A 232 -7.11 26.65 -32.84
N HIS A 233 -7.25 27.19 -34.05
CA HIS A 233 -6.18 27.76 -34.86
C HIS A 233 -6.45 29.22 -35.17
#